data_AF-A0AAQ3PXU9-F1
#
_entry.id   AF-A0AAQ3PXU9-F1
#
_cell.length_a   1.000
_cell.length_b   1.000
_cell.length_c   1.000
_cell.angle_alpha   90.00
_cell.angle_beta   90.00
_cell.angle_gamma   90.00
#
_symmetry.space_group_name_H-M   'P 1'
#
loop_
_entity.id
_entity.type
_entity.pdbx_description
1 polymer ?
#
loop_
_entity_poly.entity_id
_entity_poly.type
_entity_poly.pdbx_seq_one_letter_code
_entity_poly.pdbx_strand_id
1 'polypeptide(L)' 'MPDEITIDSIPFTFYNLRRLKSFNPFRASNHVLLIFSLLRSSPNLEKLEIWFVEMHEPEIDWEFLNA' A
#
# COMPACT_ATOMS: atom_id res chain seq x y z
N MET A 1 17.40 23.23 -8.24
CA MET A 1 16.78 21.89 -8.25
C MET A 1 15.73 21.93 -7.16
N PRO A 2 14.45 21.64 -7.43
CA PRO A 2 13.47 21.61 -6.35
C PRO A 2 13.89 20.49 -5.40
N ASP A 3 13.87 20.78 -4.11
CA ASP A 3 14.27 19.84 -3.07
C ASP A 3 13.52 18.53 -3.27
N GLU A 4 14.27 17.47 -3.58
CA GLU A 4 13.76 16.12 -3.71
C GLU A 4 13.29 15.70 -2.32
N ILE A 5 11.97 15.73 -2.08
CA ILE A 5 11.39 15.22 -0.84
C ILE A 5 11.50 13.70 -0.91
N THR A 6 12.66 13.18 -0.49
CA THR A 6 12.84 11.75 -0.31
C THR A 6 11.96 11.33 0.86
N ILE A 7 10.92 10.53 0.57
CA ILE A 7 10.14 9.81 1.58
C ILE A 7 11.04 8.68 2.12
N ASP A 8 12.14 9.06 2.76
CA ASP A 8 13.21 8.13 3.11
C ASP A 8 13.04 7.51 4.48
N SER A 9 12.21 8.10 5.33
CA SER A 9 11.90 7.47 6.60
C SER A 9 10.51 7.84 7.06
N ILE A 10 9.76 6.79 7.36
CA ILE A 10 8.65 6.91 8.29
C ILE A 10 9.31 7.23 9.65
N PRO A 11 8.93 8.32 10.35
CA PRO A 11 9.66 8.80 11.55
C PRO A 11 9.46 7.92 12.79
N PHE A 12 8.87 6.73 12.61
CA PHE A 12 8.55 5.78 13.65
C PHE A 12 9.03 4.39 13.26
N THR A 13 9.66 3.71 14.22
CA THR A 13 10.07 2.31 14.08
C THR A 13 9.04 1.41 14.76
N PHE A 14 8.53 0.45 14.01
CA PHE A 14 7.60 -0.58 14.46
C PHE A 14 8.35 -1.77 15.09
N TYR A 15 9.12 -1.52 16.16
CA TYR A 15 9.91 -2.56 16.84
C TYR A 15 9.07 -3.75 17.34
N ASN A 16 7.81 -3.54 17.69
CA ASN A 16 6.94 -4.60 18.19
C ASN A 16 6.13 -5.30 17.07
N LEU A 17 6.22 -4.83 15.83
CA LEU A 17 5.46 -5.39 14.73
C LEU A 17 6.12 -6.67 14.22
N ARG A 18 5.59 -7.82 14.63
CA ARG A 18 6.08 -9.15 14.21
C ARG A 18 5.36 -9.69 12.98
N ARG A 19 4.14 -9.23 12.70
CA ARG A 19 3.33 -9.72 11.58
C ARG A 19 2.59 -8.58 10.90
N LEU A 20 2.65 -8.52 9.58
CA LEU A 20 1.97 -7.52 8.77
C LEU A 20 1.19 -8.21 7.65
N LYS A 21 -0.08 -7.86 7.51
CA LYS A 21 -0.94 -8.27 6.40
C LYS A 21 -1.46 -7.02 5.71
N SER A 22 -1.25 -6.93 4.40
CA SER A 22 -1.62 -5.77 3.59
C SER A 22 -2.45 -6.22 2.39
N PHE A 23 -3.52 -5.48 2.09
CA PHE A 23 -4.37 -5.66 0.92
C PHE A 23 -4.27 -4.38 0.08
N ASN A 24 -3.76 -4.50 -1.14
CA ASN A 24 -3.49 -3.35 -1.99
C ASN A 24 -4.21 -3.51 -3.33
N PRO A 25 -4.86 -2.46 -3.85
CA PRO A 25 -5.29 -2.46 -5.24
C PRO A 25 -4.07 -2.51 -6.16
N PHE A 26 -4.09 -3.41 -7.15
CA PHE A 26 -2.93 -3.70 -8.03
C PHE A 26 -2.42 -2.48 -8.84
N ARG A 27 -3.26 -1.46 -9.05
CA ARG A 27 -2.98 -0.35 -9.98
C ARG A 27 -2.06 0.75 -9.46
N ALA A 28 -1.77 0.85 -8.16
CA ALA A 28 -1.00 2.00 -7.64
C ALA A 28 0.45 1.62 -7.30
N SER A 29 1.39 2.09 -8.13
CA SER A 29 2.84 2.05 -7.90
C SER A 29 3.24 2.60 -6.52
N ASN A 30 2.46 3.52 -5.98
CA ASN A 30 2.61 4.09 -4.64
C ASN A 30 2.55 3.04 -3.51
N HIS A 31 1.83 1.93 -3.70
CA HIS A 31 1.75 0.86 -2.69
C HIS A 31 3.08 0.12 -2.50
N VAL A 32 3.83 -0.07 -3.58
CA VAL A 32 5.13 -0.75 -3.52
C VAL A 32 6.13 0.09 -2.70
N LEU A 33 6.16 1.40 -2.91
CA LEU A 33 7.01 2.32 -2.15
C LEU A 33 6.61 2.40 -0.66
N LEU A 34 5.30 2.34 -0.38
CA LEU A 34 4.79 2.27 0.99
C LEU A 34 5.24 0.98 1.69
N ILE A 35 5.15 -0.16 1.00
CA ILE A 35 5.62 -1.46 1.53
C ILE A 35 7.11 -1.39 1.86
N PHE A 36 7.95 -0.87 0.95
CA PHE A 36 9.37 -0.73 1.23
C PHE A 36 9.65 0.18 2.44
N SER A 37 8.88 1.27 2.58
CA SER A 37 9.02 2.16 3.72
C SER A 37 8.59 1.51 5.05
N LEU A 38 7.53 0.70 5.02
CA LEU A 38 7.10 -0.11 6.17
C LEU A 38 8.13 -1.15 6.57
N LEU A 39 8.73 -1.84 5.60
CA LEU A 39 9.78 -2.84 5.84
C LEU A 39 11.03 -2.21 6.44
N ARG A 40 11.48 -1.07 5.91
CA ARG A 40 12.59 -0.30 6.50
C ARG A 40 12.33 0.08 7.96
N SER A 41 11.07 0.28 8.32
CA SER A 41 10.65 0.74 9.65
C SER A 41 10.25 -0.39 10.60
N SER A 42 10.30 -1.67 10.18
CA SER A 42 9.79 -2.81 10.97
C SER A 42 10.89 -3.88 11.16
N PRO A 43 11.92 -3.61 11.98
CA PRO A 43 13.13 -4.45 12.04
C PRO A 43 12.88 -5.86 12.59
N ASN A 44 11.81 -6.05 13.37
CA ASN A 44 11.46 -7.34 13.99
C ASN A 44 10.30 -8.04 13.26
N LEU A 45 10.02 -7.68 12.00
CA LEU A 45 8.95 -8.29 11.23
C LEU A 45 9.33 -9.73 10.86
N GLU A 46 8.53 -10.69 11.32
CA GLU A 46 8.74 -12.13 11.09
C GLU A 46 7.88 -12.66 9.94
N LYS A 47 6.70 -12.06 9.74
CA LYS A 47 5.76 -12.48 8.69
C LYS A 47 5.19 -11.29 7.94
N LEU A 48 5.29 -11.34 6.62
CA LEU A 48 4.69 -10.40 5.70
C LEU A 48 3.73 -11.14 4.76
N GLU A 49 2.49 -10.69 4.67
CA GLU A 49 1.51 -11.13 3.70
C GLU A 49 1.00 -9.93 2.91
N ILE A 50 1.15 -9.97 1.58
CA ILE A 50 0.69 -8.91 0.69
C ILE A 50 -0.26 -9.53 -0.32
N TRP A 51 -1.45 -8.96 -0.40
CA TRP A 51 -2.51 -9.37 -1.31
C TRP A 51 -2.77 -8.25 -2.28
N PHE A 52 -2.70 -8.56 -3.57
CA PHE A 52 -3.13 -7.64 -4.60
C PHE A 52 -4.57 -7.96 -4.96
N VAL A 53 -5.43 -6.97 -4.82
CA VAL A 53 -6.84 -7.07 -5.17
C VAL A 53 -7.04 -6.34 -6.49
N GLU A 54 -7.59 -7.06 -7.46
CA GLU A 54 -8.07 -6.43 -8.69
C GLU A 54 -9.37 -5.71 -8.33
N MET A 55 -9.30 -4.37 -8.21
CA MET A 55 -10.51 -3.58 -8.09
C MET A 55 -11.10 -3.47 -9.49
N HIS A 56 -12.12 -4.29 -9.76
CA HIS A 56 -13.02 -4.02 -10.87
C HIS A 56 -13.71 -2.69 -10.58
N GLU A 57 -13.58 -1.74 -11.50
CA GLU A 57 -14.50 -0.61 -11.52
C GLU A 57 -15.91 -1.21 -11.66
N PRO A 58 -16.89 -0.79 -10.84
CA PRO A 58 -18.25 -1.25 -11.05
C PRO A 58 -18.63 -0.87 -12.48
N GLU A 59 -19.03 -1.86 -13.29
CA GLU A 59 -19.71 -1.58 -14.56
C GLU A 59 -20.98 -0.81 -14.20
N ILE A 60 -20.94 0.50 -14.42
CA ILE A 60 -22.10 1.35 -14.23
C ILE A 60 -23.08 0.96 -15.33
N ASP A 61 -24.17 0.31 -14.94
CA ASP A 61 -25.31 0.06 -15.81
C ASP A 61 -26.00 1.39 -16.09
N TRP A 62 -25.55 2.06 -17.15
CA TRP A 62 -26.13 3.31 -17.62
C TRP A 62 -27.57 3.11 -18.09
N GLU A 63 -28.00 1.90 -18.48
CA GLU A 63 -29.40 1.65 -18.85
C GLU A 63 -30.30 1.66 -17.62
N PHE A 64 -29.88 1.06 -16.50
CA PHE A 64 -30.60 1.11 -15.22
C PHE A 64 -30.75 2.55 -14.68
N LEU A 65 -29.72 3.39 -14.83
CA LEU A 65 -29.75 4.77 -14.34
C LEU A 65 -30.57 5.73 -15.22
N ASN A 66 -30.85 5.35 -16.46
CA ASN A 66 -31.62 6.15 -17.41
C ASN A 66 -33.09 5.69 -17.54
N ALA A 67 -33.55 4.79 -16.66
CA ALA A 67 -34.91 4.23 -16.62
C ALA A 67 -35.86 5.00 -15.69
#